data_AF-A0ABD1LT99-F1
#
_entry.id   AF-A0ABD1LT99-F1
#
_cell.length_a   1.000
_cell.length_b   1.000
_cell.length_c   1.000
_cell.angle_alpha   90.00
_cell.angle_beta   90.00
_cell.angle_gamma   90.00
#
_symmetry.space_group_name_H-M   'P 1'
#
loop_
_entity.id
_entity.type
_entity.pdbx_description
1 polymer ?
#
loop_
_entity_poly.entity_id
_entity_poly.type
_entity_poly.pdbx_seq_one_letter_code
_entity_poly.pdbx_strand_id
1 'polypeptide(L)' 'MKTYSSVLFALLILSIVLENGGPLRVTEAKICEKKLYDYCDENCYDDCPKKYGKTAIGICIYPNNDDECICIYRC' A
#
# COMPACT_ATOMS: atom_id res chain seq x y z
N MET A 1 -12.14 -31.95 34.09
CA MET A 1 -11.77 -32.26 32.68
C MET A 1 -11.87 -30.99 31.85
N LYS A 2 -10.88 -30.77 30.97
CA LYS A 2 -10.88 -29.88 29.80
C LYS A 2 -10.84 -28.35 30.02
N THR A 3 -9.79 -27.82 30.66
CA THR A 3 -9.32 -26.43 30.39
C THR A 3 -8.14 -26.40 29.41
N TYR A 4 -7.42 -27.52 29.25
CA TYR A 4 -6.30 -27.66 28.31
C TYR A 4 -6.69 -27.42 26.85
N SER A 5 -7.97 -27.62 26.50
CA SER A 5 -8.45 -27.46 25.13
C SER A 5 -8.40 -26.01 24.65
N SER A 6 -8.61 -25.04 25.54
CA SER A 6 -8.64 -23.62 25.15
C SER A 6 -7.24 -23.04 24.96
N VAL A 7 -6.28 -23.48 25.78
CA VAL A 7 -4.88 -23.02 25.70
C VAL A 7 -4.21 -23.56 24.44
N LEU A 8 -4.44 -24.83 24.11
CA LEU A 8 -3.92 -25.44 22.89
C LEU A 8 -4.48 -24.76 21.63
N PHE A 9 -5.77 -24.41 21.63
CA PHE A 9 -6.38 -23.70 20.51
C PHE A 9 -5.81 -22.29 20.34
N ALA A 10 -5.56 -21.57 21.45
CA ALA A 10 -4.93 -20.26 21.43
C ALA A 10 -3.49 -20.32 20.87
N LEU A 11 -2.70 -21.32 21.28
CA LEU A 11 -1.33 -21.52 20.79
C LEU A 11 -1.30 -21.83 19.29
N LEU A 12 -2.24 -22.63 18.78
CA LEU A 12 -2.33 -22.93 17.35
C LEU A 12 -2.62 -21.68 16.51
N ILE A 13 -3.49 -20.78 16.98
CA ILE A 13 -3.77 -19.51 16.28
C ILE A 13 -2.52 -18.62 16.25
N LEU A 14 -1.77 -18.55 17.35
CA LEU A 14 -0.51 -17.81 17.43
C LEU A 14 0.55 -18.34 16.44
N SER A 15 0.65 -19.66 16.28
CA SER A 15 1.59 -20.26 15.32
C SER A 15 1.24 -19.93 13.86
N ILE A 16 -0.05 -19.88 13.49
CA ILE A 16 -0.48 -19.54 12.12
C ILE A 16 -0.14 -18.07 11.79
N VAL A 17 -0.28 -17.17 12.77
CA VAL A 17 0.08 -15.75 12.60
C VAL A 17 1.60 -15.60 12.42
N LEU A 18 2.40 -16.43 13.09
CA LEU A 18 3.86 -16.34 13.02
C LEU A 18 4.45 -17.04 11.78
N GLU A 19 3.88 -18.15 11.32
CA GLU A 19 4.34 -18.85 10.11
C GLU A 19 3.94 -18.16 8.80
N ASN A 20 2.82 -17.42 8.76
CA ASN A 20 2.48 -16.57 7.62
C ASN A 20 3.18 -15.20 7.68
N GLY A 21 3.79 -14.87 8.82
CA GLY A 21 4.75 -13.79 8.99
C GLY A 21 6.16 -14.25 8.66
N GLY A 22 6.37 -14.86 7.49
CA GLY A 22 7.71 -14.86 6.89
C GLY A 22 8.27 -13.44 6.97
N PRO A 23 9.57 -13.24 7.22
CA PRO A 23 10.14 -11.91 7.42
C PRO A 23 9.62 -11.05 6.29
N LEU A 24 8.77 -10.06 6.62
CA LEU A 24 8.32 -9.07 5.66
C LEU A 24 9.63 -8.56 5.08
N ARG A 25 9.96 -8.99 3.87
CA ARG A 25 11.09 -8.46 3.13
C ARG A 25 10.63 -7.07 2.73
N VAL A 26 10.67 -6.15 3.69
CA VAL A 26 10.62 -4.73 3.47
C VAL A 26 11.97 -4.39 2.87
N THR A 27 12.17 -4.80 1.62
CA THR A 27 13.02 -4.00 0.74
C THR A 27 12.32 -2.66 0.70
N GLU A 28 12.84 -1.69 1.46
CA GLU A 28 12.46 -0.28 1.35
C GLU A 28 12.65 0.10 -0.12
N ALA A 29 11.57 0.01 -0.89
CA ALA A 29 11.54 0.58 -2.21
C ALA A 29 11.47 2.08 -2.00
N LYS A 30 12.44 2.81 -2.54
CA LYS A 30 12.41 4.26 -2.47
C LYS A 30 11.15 4.73 -3.22
N ILE A 31 10.36 5.56 -2.55
CA ILE A 31 9.11 6.10 -3.09
C ILE A 31 9.39 7.53 -3.54
N CYS A 32 8.98 7.85 -4.76
CA CYS A 32 9.02 9.17 -5.35
C CYS A 32 7.61 9.72 -5.53
N GLU A 33 7.49 11.04 -5.39
CA GLU A 33 6.26 11.78 -5.65
C GLU A 33 6.52 12.76 -6.80
N LYS A 34 5.58 12.85 -7.74
CA LYS A 34 5.67 13.76 -8.89
C LYS A 34 4.30 14.32 -9.22
N LYS A 35 4.17 15.64 -9.25
CA LYS A 35 3.01 16.30 -9.84
C LYS A 35 2.91 15.96 -11.33
N LEU A 36 1.79 15.37 -11.72
CA LEU A 36 1.51 14.96 -13.09
C LEU A 36 0.68 16.02 -13.82
N TYR A 37 -0.36 16.54 -13.15
CA TYR A 37 -1.28 17.55 -13.70
C TYR A 37 -1.68 18.60 -12.64
N ASP A 38 -2.02 19.81 -13.09
CA ASP A 38 -2.65 20.91 -12.32
C ASP A 38 -4.19 20.79 -12.29
N TYR A 39 -4.70 19.58 -12.45
CA TYR A 39 -6.11 19.23 -12.33
C TYR A 39 -6.22 17.77 -11.90
N CYS A 40 -7.41 17.37 -11.43
CA CYS A 40 -7.75 15.99 -11.12
C CYS A 40 -8.88 15.49 -12.03
N ASP A 41 -8.64 14.37 -12.71
CA ASP A 41 -9.64 13.61 -13.45
C ASP A 41 -9.29 12.11 -13.47
N GLU A 42 -10.04 11.34 -14.26
CA GLU A 42 -9.77 9.90 -14.45
C GLU A 42 -8.37 9.61 -15.00
N ASN A 43 -7.81 10.50 -15.82
CA ASN A 43 -6.47 10.34 -16.40
C ASN A 43 -5.39 10.36 -15.32
N CYS A 44 -5.61 11.01 -14.17
CA CYS A 44 -4.66 10.95 -13.05
C CYS A 44 -4.38 9.51 -12.60
N TYR A 45 -5.43 8.69 -12.49
CA TYR A 45 -5.34 7.31 -12.01
C TYR A 45 -4.80 6.35 -13.07
N ASP A 46 -5.08 6.65 -14.34
CA ASP A 46 -4.68 5.82 -15.48
C ASP A 46 -3.24 6.11 -15.94
N ASP A 47 -2.86 7.38 -16.03
CA ASP A 47 -1.59 7.77 -16.65
C ASP A 47 -0.40 7.55 -15.73
N CYS A 48 -0.58 7.70 -14.42
CA CYS A 48 0.47 7.43 -13.44
C CYS A 48 1.02 5.97 -13.54
N PRO A 49 0.18 4.91 -13.47
CA PRO A 49 0.64 3.54 -13.66
C PRO A 49 1.08 3.21 -15.09
N LYS A 50 0.49 3.85 -16.12
CA LYS A 50 0.98 3.72 -17.51
C LYS A 50 2.42 4.24 -17.65
N LYS A 51 2.76 5.34 -16.96
CA LYS A 51 4.05 6.02 -17.08
C LYS A 51 5.14 5.44 -16.17
N TYR A 52 4.81 5.13 -14.91
CA TYR A 52 5.79 4.73 -13.89
C TYR A 52 5.67 3.26 -13.46
N GLY A 53 4.80 2.50 -14.10
CA GLY A 53 4.63 1.07 -13.90
C GLY A 53 3.43 0.72 -13.01
N LYS A 54 3.05 -0.58 -13.02
CA LYS A 54 1.79 -1.08 -12.43
C LYS A 54 1.63 -0.84 -10.92
N THR A 55 2.72 -0.52 -10.22
CA THR A 55 2.69 -0.22 -8.77
C THR A 55 2.63 1.28 -8.48
N ALA A 56 2.67 2.13 -9.51
CA ALA A 56 2.49 3.56 -9.35
C ALA A 56 1.00 3.88 -9.17
N ILE A 57 0.72 4.91 -8.37
CA ILE A 57 -0.61 5.29 -7.94
C ILE A 57 -0.76 6.79 -8.18
N GLY A 58 -1.73 7.16 -9.02
CA GLY A 58 -2.18 8.55 -9.13
C GLY A 58 -3.15 8.86 -8.00
N ILE A 59 -2.94 9.98 -7.32
CA ILE A 59 -3.86 10.51 -6.31
C ILE A 59 -4.19 11.96 -6.64
N CYS A 60 -5.42 12.34 -6.31
CA CYS A 60 -5.82 13.73 -6.37
C CYS A 60 -5.75 14.35 -4.99
N ILE A 61 -5.11 15.51 -4.92
CA ILE A 61 -5.02 16.32 -3.70
C ILE A 61 -5.59 17.71 -3.99
N TYR A 62 -6.05 18.39 -2.94
CA TYR A 62 -6.64 19.72 -3.03
C TYR A 62 -5.85 20.76 -2.22
N PRO A 63 -4.58 21.03 -2.55
CA PRO A 63 -3.81 22.06 -1.87
C PRO A 63 -4.35 23.46 -2.22
N ASN A 64 -4.56 24.31 -1.22
CA ASN A 64 -4.89 25.74 -1.40
C ASN A 64 -6.11 26.05 -2.29
N ASN A 65 -7.08 25.14 -2.39
CA ASN A 65 -8.25 25.23 -3.26
C ASN A 65 -8.03 24.94 -4.75
N ASP A 66 -6.88 24.36 -5.11
CA ASP A 66 -6.60 23.89 -6.47
C ASP A 66 -6.53 22.36 -6.49
N ASP A 67 -7.10 21.74 -7.53
CA ASP A 67 -6.99 20.29 -7.74
C ASP A 67 -5.63 19.95 -8.36
N GLU A 68 -4.87 19.06 -7.75
CA GLU A 68 -3.61 18.57 -8.32
C GLU A 68 -3.59 17.04 -8.39
N CYS A 69 -3.05 16.52 -9.49
CA CYS A 69 -2.74 15.10 -9.61
C CYS A 69 -1.29 14.84 -9.20
N ILE A 70 -1.08 14.05 -8.16
CA ILE A 70 0.22 13.57 -7.72
C ILE A 70 0.35 12.09 -8.05
N CYS A 71 1.43 11.75 -8.74
CA CYS A 71 1.80 10.38 -9.03
C CYS A 71 2.86 9.90 -8.05
N ILE A 72 2.54 8.84 -7.32
CA ILE A 72 3.41 8.17 -6.35
C ILE A 72 3.91 6.88 -6.98
N TYR A 73 5.22 6.68 -7.04
CA TYR A 73 5.80 5.52 -7.71
C TYR A 73 7.12 5.08 -7.07
N ARG A 74 7.55 3.87 -7.40
CA ARG A 74 8.86 3.34 -6.97
C ARG A 74 9.97 3.88 -7.86
N CYS A 75 10.99 4.42 -7.22
CA CYS A 75 12.25 4.88 -7.78
C CYS A 75 13.40 4.40 -6.84
#